data_AF-A0A524I274-F1
#
_entry.id   AF-A0A524I274-F1
#
_cell.length_a   1.000
_cell.length_b   1.000
_cell.length_c   1.000
_cell.angle_alpha   90.00
_cell.angle_beta   90.00
_cell.angle_gamma   90.00
#
_symmetry.space_group_name_H-M   'P 1'
#
loop_
_entity.id
_entity.type
_entity.pdbx_description
1 polymer ?
#
loop_
_entity_poly.entity_id
_entity_poly.type
_entity_poly.pdbx_seq_one_letter_code
_entity_poly.pdbx_strand_id
1 'polypeptide(L)'
;MKFCYCGQCKDLRPRSWYHHGDCLLCGNECAVIVIPMSISGYLMYVFSAIGAVFVASELMNLDLGLGEGRLYIMFGSIILAMVFSFLELERSTKLARAKVGKVL
;
A
#
# COMPACT_ATOMS: atom_id res chain seq x y z
N MET A 1 6.85 3.75 -2.70
CA MET A 1 6.95 2.32 -2.28
C MET A 1 8.36 1.78 -2.57
N LYS A 2 8.79 0.73 -1.86
CA LYS A 2 10.07 0.04 -2.09
C LYS A 2 9.81 -1.35 -2.68
N PHE A 3 10.55 -1.73 -3.72
CA PHE A 3 10.51 -3.06 -4.35
C PHE A 3 11.86 -3.76 -4.17
N CYS A 4 11.83 -5.09 -4.02
CA CYS A 4 13.00 -5.96 -4.05
C CYS A 4 13.05 -6.55 -5.46
N TYR A 5 14.19 -6.45 -6.14
CA TYR A 5 14.44 -7.21 -7.36
C TYR A 5 15.58 -8.19 -7.15
N CYS A 6 15.34 -9.46 -7.47
CA CYS A 6 16.38 -10.48 -7.51
C CYS A 6 16.88 -10.66 -8.95
N GLY A 7 18.16 -10.35 -9.21
CA GLY A 7 18.76 -10.50 -10.54
C GLY A 7 18.85 -11.96 -11.03
N GLN A 8 18.91 -12.93 -10.11
CA GLN A 8 19.00 -14.35 -10.46
C GLN A 8 17.63 -14.95 -10.80
N CYS A 9 16.64 -14.78 -9.92
CA CYS A 9 15.29 -15.30 -10.13
C CYS A 9 14.46 -14.42 -11.07
N LYS A 10 14.92 -13.19 -11.37
CA LYS A 10 14.16 -12.13 -12.06
C LYS A 10 12.80 -11.88 -11.43
N ASP A 11 12.69 -12.09 -10.11
CA ASP A 11 11.48 -11.84 -9.34
C ASP A 11 11.48 -10.40 -8.84
N LEU A 12 10.30 -9.77 -8.88
CA LEU A 12 10.08 -8.40 -8.46
C LEU A 12 8.83 -8.34 -7.59
N ARG A 13 9.00 -8.08 -6.29
CA ARG A 13 7.86 -7.88 -5.39
C ARG A 13 8.05 -6.69 -4.45
N PRO A 14 6.96 -6.19 -3.86
CA PRO A 14 7.06 -5.14 -2.86
C PRO A 14 7.93 -5.60 -1.69
N ARG A 15 8.76 -4.71 -1.14
CA ARG A 15 9.68 -5.04 -0.04
C ARG A 15 8.98 -5.58 1.20
N SER A 16 7.71 -5.22 1.41
CA SER A 16 6.91 -5.75 2.53
C SER A 16 6.74 -7.27 2.50
N TRP A 17 7.03 -7.92 1.37
CA TRP A 17 6.95 -9.37 1.21
C TRP A 17 8.28 -10.08 1.46
N TYR A 18 9.40 -9.37 1.62
CA TYR A 18 10.72 -9.98 1.82
C TYR A 18 11.22 -9.75 3.24
N HIS A 19 11.77 -10.81 3.86
CA HIS A 19 12.52 -10.68 5.10
C HIS A 19 13.92 -10.18 4.79
N HIS A 20 14.35 -9.13 5.50
CA HIS A 20 15.70 -8.56 5.49
C HIS A 20 16.31 -8.13 4.15
N GLY A 21 15.56 -8.16 3.04
CA GLY A 21 16.08 -7.78 1.72
C GLY A 21 16.62 -8.96 0.92
N ASP A 22 16.39 -10.18 1.38
CA ASP A 22 16.78 -11.40 0.70
C ASP A 22 15.63 -11.94 -0.14
N CYS A 23 15.94 -12.54 -1.29
CA CYS A 23 14.94 -13.14 -2.16
C CYS A 23 14.33 -14.39 -1.50
N LEU A 24 12.99 -14.46 -1.41
CA LEU A 24 12.27 -15.62 -0.87
C LEU A 24 12.53 -16.93 -1.65
N LEU A 25 12.93 -16.85 -2.92
CA LEU A 25 13.14 -18.02 -3.77
C LEU A 25 14.56 -18.59 -3.67
N CYS A 26 15.58 -17.72 -3.61
CA CYS A 26 16.99 -18.14 -3.67
C CYS A 26 17.85 -17.69 -2.48
N GLY A 27 17.31 -16.90 -1.55
CA GLY A 27 18.03 -16.40 -0.37
C GLY A 27 19.11 -15.36 -0.65
N ASN A 28 19.31 -14.95 -1.90
CA ASN A 28 20.31 -13.94 -2.27
C ASN A 28 19.80 -12.51 -2.02
N GLU A 29 20.74 -11.58 -1.83
CA GLU A 29 20.45 -10.15 -1.69
C GLU A 29 19.68 -9.60 -2.91
N CYS A 30 18.62 -8.84 -2.64
CA CYS A 30 17.90 -8.08 -3.66
C CYS A 30 18.47 -6.67 -3.85
N ALA A 31 18.36 -6.15 -5.07
CA ALA A 31 18.42 -4.72 -5.33
C ALA A 31 17.12 -4.04 -4.86
N VAL A 32 17.25 -3.02 -3.99
CA VAL A 32 16.10 -2.24 -3.52
C VAL A 32 15.82 -1.08 -4.48
N ILE A 33 14.65 -1.11 -5.10
CA ILE A 33 14.18 -0.06 -6.02
C ILE A 33 13.17 0.82 -5.30
N VAL A 34 13.45 2.12 -5.24
CA VAL A 34 12.53 3.10 -4.66
C VAL A 34 11.69 3.72 -5.79
N ILE A 35 10.37 3.63 -5.62
CA ILE A 35 9.37 4.28 -6.48
C ILE A 35 8.74 5.41 -5.67
N PRO A 36 8.72 6.65 -6.19
CA PRO A 36 8.09 7.77 -5.50
C PRO A 36 6.59 7.51 -5.32
N MET A 37 6.06 7.89 -4.16
CA MET A 37 4.64 7.80 -3.89
C MET A 37 3.89 8.77 -4.80
N SER A 38 2.76 8.32 -5.33
CA SER A 38 1.90 9.17 -6.13
C SER A 38 0.72 9.73 -5.34
N ILE A 39 -0.06 10.60 -5.99
CA ILE A 39 -1.23 11.24 -5.39
C ILE A 39 -2.23 10.19 -4.88
N SER A 40 -2.41 9.06 -5.59
CA SER A 40 -3.25 7.96 -5.10
C SER A 40 -2.72 7.36 -3.80
N GLY A 41 -1.39 7.19 -3.69
CA GLY A 41 -0.76 6.76 -2.44
C GLY A 41 -1.02 7.73 -1.28
N TYR A 42 -0.96 9.04 -1.53
CA TYR A 42 -1.31 10.03 -0.50
C TYR A 42 -2.79 9.96 -0.12
N LEU A 43 -3.70 9.88 -1.09
CA LEU A 43 -5.13 9.76 -0.84
C LEU A 43 -5.46 8.50 -0.03
N MET A 44 -4.83 7.38 -0.33
CA MET A 44 -4.96 6.14 0.45
C MET A 44 -4.67 6.39 1.94
N TYR A 45 -3.56 7.07 2.28
CA TYR A 45 -3.23 7.37 3.68
C TYR A 45 -4.23 8.33 4.32
N VAL A 46 -4.69 9.34 3.58
CA VAL A 46 -5.70 10.30 4.07
C VAL A 46 -7.00 9.57 4.41
N PHE A 47 -7.52 8.75 3.49
CA PHE A 47 -8.76 8.00 3.72
C PHE A 47 -8.59 6.93 4.81
N SER A 48 -7.42 6.29 4.90
CA SER A 48 -7.12 5.35 5.99
C SER A 48 -7.11 6.04 7.35
N ALA A 49 -6.53 7.25 7.44
CA ALA A 49 -6.51 8.02 8.68
C ALA A 49 -7.92 8.47 9.09
N ILE A 50 -8.73 8.94 8.14
CA ILE A 50 -10.14 9.27 8.39
C ILE A 50 -10.88 8.04 8.93
N GLY A 51 -10.77 6.90 8.25
CA GLY A 51 -11.40 5.65 8.70
C GLY A 51 -10.96 5.25 10.11
N ALA A 52 -9.65 5.33 10.41
CA ALA A 52 -9.12 5.01 11.72
C ALA A 52 -9.63 5.95 12.83
N VAL A 53 -9.75 7.25 12.55
CA VAL A 53 -10.32 8.23 13.51
C VAL A 53 -11.78 7.90 13.81
N PHE A 54 -12.57 7.55 12.80
CA PHE A 54 -13.97 7.17 12.99
C PHE A 54 -14.10 5.86 13.78
N VAL A 55 -13.29 4.84 13.47
CA VAL A 55 -13.26 3.60 14.24
C VAL A 55 -12.86 3.87 15.70
N ALA A 56 -11.84 4.71 15.93
CA ALA A 56 -11.42 5.07 17.29
C ALA A 56 -12.51 5.83 18.05
N SER A 57 -13.23 6.74 17.38
CA SER A 57 -14.34 7.47 17.98
C SER A 57 -15.48 6.54 18.40
N GLU A 58 -15.78 5.52 17.59
CA GLU A 58 -16.75 4.47 17.93
C GLU A 58 -16.29 3.70 19.17
N LEU A 59 -15.02 3.28 19.19
CA LEU A 59 -14.45 2.49 20.29
C LEU A 59 -14.47 3.24 21.63
N MET A 60 -14.36 4.57 21.57
CA MET A 60 -14.38 5.46 22.72
C MET A 60 -15.79 5.96 23.08
N ASN A 61 -16.84 5.51 22.39
CA ASN A 61 -18.21 6.01 22.52
C ASN A 61 -18.31 7.55 22.39
N LEU A 62 -17.45 8.15 21.56
CA LEU A 62 -17.47 9.58 21.29
C LEU A 62 -18.56 9.88 20.27
N ASP A 63 -19.62 10.55 20.71
CA ASP A 63 -20.66 11.01 19.80
C ASP A 63 -20.19 12.28 19.08
N LEU A 64 -19.88 12.12 17.79
CA LEU A 64 -19.49 13.22 16.90
C LEU A 64 -20.71 13.99 16.36
N GLY A 65 -21.95 13.55 16.67
CA GLY A 65 -23.18 14.18 16.17
C GLY A 65 -23.49 13.87 14.71
N LEU A 66 -22.85 12.85 14.13
CA LEU A 66 -23.05 12.43 12.73
C LEU A 66 -24.19 11.42 12.53
N GLY A 67 -24.79 10.89 13.60
CA GLY A 67 -25.84 9.87 13.53
C GLY A 67 -25.43 8.66 12.68
N GLU A 68 -26.33 8.20 11.81
CA GLU A 68 -26.07 7.09 10.87
C GLU A 68 -25.03 7.44 9.79
N GLY A 69 -24.79 8.74 9.53
CA GLY A 69 -23.77 9.21 8.58
C GLY A 69 -22.35 8.75 8.94
N ARG A 70 -22.10 8.48 10.23
CA ARG A 70 -20.83 7.99 10.74
C ARG A 70 -20.40 6.67 10.10
N LEU A 71 -21.34 5.74 9.96
CA LEU A 71 -21.11 4.41 9.38
C LEU A 71 -20.69 4.52 7.91
N TYR A 72 -21.37 5.37 7.13
CA TYR A 72 -21.04 5.59 5.72
C TYR A 72 -19.64 6.18 5.53
N ILE A 73 -19.24 7.12 6.39
CA ILE A 73 -17.90 7.71 6.31
C ILE A 73 -16.84 6.70 6.74
N MET A 74 -17.09 5.94 7.82
CA MET A 74 -16.17 4.92 8.30
C MET A 74 -15.94 3.84 7.24
N PHE A 75 -16.99 3.20 6.74
CA PHE A 75 -16.86 2.15 5.72
C PHE A 75 -16.43 2.72 4.36
N GLY A 76 -16.98 3.87 3.96
CA GLY A 76 -16.66 4.51 2.70
C GLY A 76 -15.19 4.92 2.61
N SER A 77 -14.60 5.43 3.69
CA SER A 77 -13.19 5.78 3.73
C SER A 77 -12.27 4.55 3.63
N ILE A 78 -12.64 3.42 4.26
CA ILE A 78 -11.90 2.15 4.11
C ILE A 78 -11.97 1.65 2.67
N ILE A 79 -13.16 1.65 2.06
CA ILE A 79 -13.34 1.23 0.66
C ILE A 79 -12.53 2.12 -0.28
N LEU A 80 -12.59 3.43 -0.13
CA LEU A 80 -11.81 4.37 -0.93
C LEU A 80 -10.30 4.14 -0.75
N ALA A 81 -9.84 3.94 0.48
CA ALA A 81 -8.45 3.62 0.76
C ALA A 81 -8.01 2.32 0.05
N MET A 82 -8.84 1.28 0.05
CA MET A 82 -8.56 0.04 -0.69
C MET A 82 -8.44 0.28 -2.21
N VAL A 83 -9.33 1.07 -2.80
CA VAL A 83 -9.27 1.42 -4.23
C VAL A 83 -7.99 2.18 -4.56
N PHE A 84 -7.66 3.21 -3.78
CA PHE A 84 -6.43 3.97 -3.99
C PHE A 84 -5.16 3.14 -3.77
N SER A 85 -5.18 2.22 -2.81
CA SER A 85 -4.10 1.25 -2.58
C SER A 85 -3.87 0.37 -3.80
N PHE A 86 -4.95 -0.15 -4.40
CA PHE A 86 -4.88 -0.98 -5.60
C PHE A 86 -4.30 -0.20 -6.79
N LEU A 87 -4.78 1.03 -7.03
CA LEU A 87 -4.27 1.90 -8.09
C LEU A 87 -2.79 2.24 -7.91
N GLU A 88 -2.37 2.56 -6.67
CA GLU A 88 -0.97 2.84 -6.34
C GLU A 88 -0.09 1.61 -6.54
N LEU A 89 -0.57 0.42 -6.16
CA LEU A 89 0.14 -0.85 -6.33
C LEU A 89 0.35 -1.19 -7.81
N GLU A 90 -0.69 -1.08 -8.64
CA GLU A 90 -0.57 -1.32 -10.08
C GLU A 90 0.43 -0.37 -10.73
N ARG A 91 0.29 0.93 -10.46
CA ARG A 91 1.19 1.97 -10.98
C ARG A 91 2.63 1.70 -10.55
N SER A 92 2.83 1.44 -9.26
CA SER A 92 4.16 1.22 -8.69
C SER A 92 4.81 -0.04 -9.24
N THR A 93 4.03 -1.09 -9.47
CA THR A 93 4.49 -2.34 -10.09
C THR A 93 4.89 -2.10 -11.55
N LYS A 94 4.06 -1.40 -12.34
CA LYS A 94 4.39 -1.05 -13.73
C LYS A 94 5.68 -0.24 -13.82
N LEU A 95 5.85 0.77 -12.97
CA LEU A 95 7.07 1.59 -12.93
C LEU A 95 8.29 0.80 -12.45
N ALA A 96 8.13 -0.09 -11.47
CA ALA A 96 9.22 -0.94 -11.01
C ALA A 96 9.67 -1.89 -12.13
N ARG A 97 8.74 -2.56 -12.81
CA ARG A 97 9.06 -3.41 -13.99
C ARG A 97 9.77 -2.62 -15.09
N ALA A 98 9.31 -1.41 -15.40
CA ALA A 98 9.95 -0.55 -16.39
C ALA A 98 11.41 -0.19 -16.02
N LYS A 99 11.72 -0.02 -14.72
CA LYS A 99 13.09 0.25 -14.25
C LYS A 99 14.03 -0.95 -14.33
N VAL A 100 13.52 -2.18 -14.19
CA VAL A 100 14.36 -3.40 -14.17
C VAL A 100 14.37 -4.17 -15.48
N GLY A 101 13.42 -3.92 -16.38
CA GLY A 101 13.31 -4.63 -17.64
C GLY A 101 12.65 -6.00 -17.47
N LYS A 102 13.37 -7.09 -17.81
CA LYS A 102 12.82 -8.45 -17.82
C LYS A 102 12.62 -8.98 -16.40
N VAL A 103 11.36 -9.24 -16.09
CA VAL A 103 10.84 -9.93 -14.90
C VAL A 103 10.21 -11.24 -15.36
N LEU A 104 10.36 -12.30 -14.57
CA LEU A 104 9.80 -13.64 -14.82
C LEU A 104 8.32 -13.70 -14.43
#